data_AF-A0AAV5WTG6-F1
#
_entry.id   AF-A0AAV5WTG6-F1
#
_cell.length_a   1.000
_cell.length_b   1.000
_cell.length_c   1.000
_cell.angle_alpha   90.00
_cell.angle_beta   90.00
_cell.angle_gamma   90.00
#
_symmetry.space_group_name_H-M   'P 1'
#
loop_
_entity.id
_entity.type
_entity.pdbx_description
1 polymer ?
#
loop_
_entity_poly.entity_id
_entity_poly.type
_entity_poly.pdbx_seq_one_letter_code
_entity_poly.pdbx_strand_id
1 'polypeptide(L)'
;HLPIYDRHFFSRSKTASPDTSPMRTCVDKDKKVEEIARLAAAVCLNCHELNSHRNPNYHFECSADCYQNDTFRNCLNAFMGEGKSRPSK
;
A
#
# COMPACT_ATOMS: atom_id res chain seq x y z
N HIS A 1 -30.70 27.72 -18.81
CA HIS A 1 -29.80 27.21 -19.85
C HIS A 1 -28.53 26.72 -19.15
N LEU A 2 -28.30 25.41 -19.08
CA LEU A 2 -27.12 24.80 -18.45
C LEU A 2 -25.92 24.92 -19.41
N PRO A 3 -24.71 25.25 -18.93
CA PRO A 3 -23.54 25.29 -19.79
C PRO A 3 -23.12 23.87 -20.19
N ILE A 4 -23.01 23.66 -21.49
CA ILE A 4 -22.50 22.46 -22.14
C ILE A 4 -21.00 22.36 -21.82
N TYR A 5 -20.59 21.34 -21.06
CA TYR A 5 -19.17 21.01 -20.89
C TYR A 5 -18.72 20.15 -22.07
N ASP A 6 -17.73 20.68 -22.79
CA ASP A 6 -17.15 20.16 -24.01
C ASP A 6 -16.45 18.80 -23.79
N ARG A 7 -16.75 17.84 -24.68
CA ARG A 7 -16.35 16.42 -24.59
C ARG A 7 -15.04 16.14 -25.34
N HIS A 8 -14.09 17.07 -25.36
CA HIS A 8 -12.81 16.87 -26.04
C HIS A 8 -11.62 17.02 -25.08
N PHE A 9 -11.34 16.00 -24.27
CA PHE A 9 -10.01 15.90 -23.63
C PHE A 9 -9.60 14.46 -23.28
N PHE A 10 -9.84 13.49 -24.15
CA PHE A 10 -9.30 12.13 -23.94
C PHE A 10 -8.59 11.59 -25.18
N SER A 11 -7.71 12.40 -25.77
CA SER A 11 -6.71 11.93 -26.73
C SER A 11 -5.59 12.94 -26.90
N ARG A 12 -4.65 13.01 -25.94
CA ARG A 12 -3.23 13.22 -26.26
C ARG A 12 -2.34 13.03 -25.03
N SER A 13 -1.29 12.24 -25.24
CA SER A 13 0.04 12.39 -24.64
C SER A 13 0.26 11.91 -23.19
N LYS A 14 0.82 10.70 -23.12
CA LYS A 14 2.00 10.39 -22.30
C LYS A 14 2.91 11.63 -22.15
N THR A 15 2.86 12.30 -21.01
CA THR A 15 3.98 13.03 -20.39
C THR A 15 3.71 13.13 -18.90
N ALA A 16 4.78 13.04 -18.12
CA ALA A 16 4.81 12.79 -16.68
C ALA A 16 4.07 13.82 -15.78
N SER A 17 3.72 13.31 -14.58
CA SER A 17 3.41 13.98 -13.30
C SER A 17 1.94 14.34 -13.02
N PRO A 18 1.44 13.95 -11.84
CA PRO A 18 1.57 14.85 -10.70
C PRO A 18 2.15 14.16 -9.45
N ASP A 19 3.21 14.75 -8.92
CA ASP A 19 3.58 14.64 -7.52
C ASP A 19 2.42 15.23 -6.69
N THR A 20 1.57 14.37 -6.14
CA THR A 20 0.71 14.71 -5.01
C THR A 20 0.47 13.43 -4.22
N SER A 21 1.39 13.20 -3.28
CA SER A 21 1.46 12.11 -2.31
C SER A 21 2.16 10.82 -2.81
N PRO A 22 3.46 10.65 -2.52
CA PRO A 22 4.17 9.40 -2.76
C PRO A 22 3.76 8.39 -1.67
N MET A 23 2.59 7.75 -1.80
CA MET A 23 2.60 6.33 -1.45
C MET A 23 3.56 5.72 -2.46
N ARG A 24 4.80 5.44 -2.02
CA ARG A 24 5.82 4.74 -2.79
C ARG A 24 5.22 3.41 -3.24
N THR A 25 4.56 3.41 -4.38
CA THR A 25 4.08 2.19 -4.99
C THR A 25 5.35 1.46 -5.42
N CYS A 26 5.49 0.21 -4.99
CA CYS A 26 6.69 -0.62 -5.14
C CYS A 26 6.86 -1.12 -6.60
N VAL A 27 6.53 -0.25 -7.56
CA VAL A 27 6.23 -0.62 -8.94
C VAL A 27 7.50 -0.52 -9.76
N ASP A 28 8.34 -1.55 -9.67
CA ASP A 28 9.17 -1.91 -10.81
C ASP A 28 8.27 -2.45 -11.93
N LYS A 29 8.65 -2.22 -13.19
CA LYS A 29 7.84 -2.51 -14.40
C LYS A 29 7.67 -4.02 -14.70
N ASP A 30 7.88 -4.88 -13.72
CA ASP A 30 7.74 -6.32 -13.80
C ASP A 30 6.38 -6.75 -13.25
N LYS A 31 5.55 -7.38 -14.10
CA LYS A 31 4.20 -7.86 -13.70
C LYS A 31 4.21 -8.79 -12.48
N LYS A 32 5.30 -9.52 -12.26
CA LYS A 32 5.46 -10.38 -11.07
C LYS A 32 5.62 -9.55 -9.79
N VAL A 33 6.30 -8.42 -9.87
CA VAL A 33 6.51 -7.50 -8.74
C VAL A 33 5.20 -6.80 -8.38
N GLU A 34 4.38 -6.44 -9.38
CA GLU A 34 3.04 -5.87 -9.16
C GLU A 34 2.14 -6.79 -8.33
N GLU A 35 2.11 -8.09 -8.65
CA GLU A 35 1.26 -9.03 -7.94
C GLU A 35 1.71 -9.26 -6.49
N ILE A 36 3.04 -9.36 -6.27
CA ILE A 36 3.60 -9.45 -4.93
C ILE A 36 3.26 -8.18 -4.11
N ALA A 37 3.34 -7.00 -4.75
CA ALA A 37 3.00 -5.74 -4.11
C ALA A 37 1.51 -5.66 -3.73
N ARG A 38 0.59 -6.25 -4.53
CA ARG A 38 -0.83 -6.35 -4.17
C ARG A 38 -1.05 -7.24 -2.95
N LEU A 39 -0.40 -8.41 -2.91
CA LEU A 39 -0.49 -9.30 -1.75
C LEU A 39 0.06 -8.63 -0.49
N ALA A 40 1.17 -7.91 -0.60
CA ALA A 40 1.75 -7.16 0.51
C ALA A 40 0.83 -6.03 1.00
N ALA A 41 0.17 -5.29 0.09
CA ALA A 41 -0.84 -4.30 0.46
C ALA A 41 -2.02 -4.92 1.22
N ALA A 42 -2.49 -6.09 0.77
CA ALA A 42 -3.56 -6.82 1.46
C ALA A 42 -3.14 -7.23 2.88
N VAL A 43 -1.90 -7.68 3.08
CA VAL A 43 -1.34 -7.97 4.41
C VAL A 43 -1.36 -6.73 5.29
N CYS A 44 -0.91 -5.58 4.77
CA CYS A 44 -0.91 -4.32 5.52
C CYS A 44 -2.31 -3.83 5.91
N LEU A 45 -3.31 -3.99 5.04
CA LEU A 45 -4.70 -3.67 5.34
C LEU A 45 -5.23 -4.55 6.47
N ASN A 46 -5.04 -5.87 6.39
CA ASN A 46 -5.51 -6.77 7.45
C ASN A 46 -4.84 -6.47 8.80
N CYS A 47 -3.53 -6.17 8.82
CA CYS A 47 -2.88 -5.76 10.06
C CYS A 47 -3.29 -4.38 10.56
N HIS A 48 -3.67 -3.46 9.67
CA HIS A 48 -4.25 -2.20 10.09
C HIS A 48 -5.56 -2.43 10.83
N GLU A 49 -6.46 -3.27 10.31
CA GLU A 49 -7.71 -3.61 11.00
C GLU A 49 -7.44 -4.19 12.41
N LEU A 50 -6.42 -5.06 12.54
CA LEU A 50 -6.05 -5.66 13.82
C LEU A 50 -5.38 -4.70 14.81
N ASN A 51 -4.75 -3.62 14.33
CA ASN A 51 -3.94 -2.71 15.15
C ASN A 51 -4.44 -1.27 15.14
N SER A 52 -5.53 -0.95 14.45
CA SER A 52 -6.05 0.41 14.24
C SER A 52 -6.33 1.15 15.54
N HIS A 53 -6.74 0.42 16.57
CA HIS A 53 -6.97 0.95 17.93
C HIS A 53 -5.69 1.35 18.65
N ARG A 54 -4.55 0.74 18.33
CA ARG A 54 -3.24 1.06 18.92
C ARG A 54 -2.44 2.00 18.05
N ASN A 55 -2.55 1.83 16.74
CA ASN A 55 -1.82 2.61 15.76
C ASN A 55 -2.71 2.84 14.52
N PRO A 56 -3.34 4.02 14.41
CA PRO A 56 -4.18 4.35 13.25
C PRO A 56 -3.36 4.51 11.96
N ASN A 57 -2.04 4.70 12.04
CA ASN A 57 -1.16 4.84 10.89
C ASN A 57 -0.47 3.52 10.48
N TYR A 58 -0.88 2.39 11.08
CA TYR A 58 -0.25 1.08 10.83
C TYR A 58 -0.16 0.73 9.34
N HIS A 59 -1.22 1.02 8.56
CA HIS A 59 -1.24 0.78 7.12
C HIS A 59 -0.11 1.53 6.39
N PHE A 60 0.07 2.81 6.72
CA PHE A 60 1.09 3.66 6.10
C PHE A 60 2.49 3.16 6.43
N GLU A 61 2.76 2.89 7.71
CA GLU A 61 4.06 2.36 8.18
C GLU A 61 4.37 0.98 7.59
N CYS A 62 3.36 0.12 7.45
CA CYS A 62 3.51 -1.20 6.85
C CYS A 62 3.87 -1.12 5.35
N SER A 63 3.27 -0.18 4.62
CA SER A 63 3.57 0.05 3.19
C SER A 63 4.86 0.83 2.93
N ALA A 64 5.54 1.31 3.98
CA ALA A 64 6.74 2.11 3.86
C ALA A 64 7.91 1.33 3.25
N ASP A 65 8.82 2.05 2.61
CA ASP A 65 10.06 1.48 2.02
C ASP A 65 9.83 0.23 1.15
N CYS A 66 8.72 0.22 0.41
CA CYS A 66 8.34 -0.90 -0.43
C CYS A 66 8.23 -2.25 0.32
N TYR A 67 7.60 -2.22 1.50
CA TYR A 67 7.43 -3.39 2.39
C TYR A 67 8.75 -3.93 2.99
N GLN A 68 9.87 -3.21 2.81
CA GLN A 68 11.16 -3.56 3.43
C GLN A 68 11.31 -2.92 4.81
N ASN A 69 10.33 -3.15 5.68
CA ASN A 69 10.31 -2.62 7.02
C ASN A 69 9.91 -3.69 8.05
N ASP A 70 10.25 -3.45 9.32
CA ASP A 70 9.96 -4.39 10.39
C ASP A 70 8.46 -4.50 10.70
N THR A 71 7.67 -3.44 10.44
CA THR A 71 6.21 -3.44 10.63
C THR A 71 5.53 -4.46 9.70
N PHE A 72 5.92 -4.50 8.43
CA PHE A 72 5.46 -5.48 7.45
C PHE A 72 5.91 -6.89 7.82
N ARG A 73 7.19 -7.07 8.17
CA ARG A 73 7.72 -8.39 8.58
C ARG A 73 7.00 -8.95 9.80
N ASN A 74 6.78 -8.13 10.83
CA ASN A 74 6.07 -8.53 12.04
C ASN A 74 4.62 -8.92 11.74
N CYS A 75 3.95 -8.13 10.88
CA CYS A 75 2.61 -8.43 10.41
C CYS A 75 2.56 -9.75 9.64
N LEU A 76 3.47 -9.94 8.68
CA LEU A 76 3.54 -11.15 7.86
C LEU A 76 3.82 -12.39 8.72
N ASN A 77 4.72 -12.29 9.70
CA ASN A 77 5.00 -13.37 10.65
C ASN A 77 3.76 -13.77 11.47
N ALA A 78 2.92 -12.80 11.84
CA ALA A 78 1.67 -13.07 12.54
C ALA A 78 0.68 -13.88 11.67
N PHE A 79 0.65 -13.64 10.35
CA PHE A 79 -0.16 -14.42 9.40
C PHE A 79 0.43 -15.80 9.08
N MET A 80 1.75 -15.90 9.00
CA MET A 80 2.43 -17.15 8.64
C MET A 80 2.44 -18.18 9.78
N GLY A 81 1.95 -17.83 10.97
CA GLY A 81 1.90 -18.76 12.10
C GLY A 81 3.28 -19.19 12.59
N GLU A 82 4.35 -18.50 12.18
CA GLU A 82 5.69 -18.67 12.73
C GLU A 82 5.68 -18.10 14.14
N GLY A 83 5.25 -18.95 15.07
CA GLY A 83 5.13 -18.69 16.49
C GLY A 83 6.49 -18.44 17.15
N LYS A 84 7.09 -17.29 16.87
CA LYS A 84 7.94 -16.61 17.84
C LYS A 84 7.03 -15.97 18.87
N SER A 85 6.53 -16.88 19.71
CA SER A 85 6.01 -16.63 21.02
C SER A 85 6.75 -15.46 21.71
N ARG A 86 5.96 -14.54 22.29
CA ARG A 86 6.16 -13.79 23.57
C ARG A 86 6.54 -12.30 23.46
N PRO A 87 6.25 -11.48 24.50
CA PRO A 87 5.20 -11.56 25.53
C PRO A 87 4.28 -10.32 25.50
N SER A 88 3.03 -10.47 25.94
CA SER A 88 2.26 -9.33 26.44
C SER A 88 3.00 -8.77 27.65
N LYS A 89 3.37 -7.49 27.58
CA LYS A 89 3.85 -6.72 28.73
C LYS A 89 2.68 -6.35 29.63
#